data_AF-A0A8G1N3Q8-F1
#
_entry.id   AF-A0A8G1N3Q8-F1
#
_cell.length_a   1.000
_cell.length_b   1.000
_cell.length_c   1.000
_cell.angle_alpha   90.00
_cell.angle_beta   90.00
_cell.angle_gamma   90.00
#
_symmetry.space_group_name_H-M   'P 1'
#
loop_
_entity.id
_entity.type
_entity.pdbx_description
1 polymer ?
#
loop_
_entity_poly.entity_id
_entity_poly.type
_entity_poly.pdbx_seq_one_letter_code
_entity_poly.pdbx_strand_id
1 'polypeptide(L)'
;MSPLNPGQPREVVWLQPEYVDRPEELLTPAEIAQIAGVRLETAQRWCRLDLFPVPVKEEYFGPPSPRRYYVAVEVATWLLENPLQRREHVRSRERLQQALGVYDSQIAGFEQQLRHARSVRDQIAVALESVPSVPEPALPKPKRSGAKQPYRTLPEQTLGSSDSEPSLPMLREPRAKQLRRARREKAAEQSRGGAPKFQWSWERRDD
;
A
#
# COMPACT_ATOMS: atom_id res chain seq x y z
N MET A 1 5.52 -3.10 14.51
CA MET A 1 5.72 -4.55 14.34
C MET A 1 6.27 -5.06 15.64
N SER A 2 5.47 -5.78 16.43
CA SER A 2 5.91 -6.32 17.73
C SER A 2 6.63 -7.66 17.49
N PRO A 3 7.78 -7.90 18.14
CA PRO A 3 8.51 -9.16 17.98
C PRO A 3 7.73 -10.30 18.63
N LEU A 4 7.68 -11.45 17.94
CA LEU A 4 7.11 -12.69 18.46
C LEU A 4 7.91 -13.14 19.68
N ASN A 5 7.22 -13.37 20.79
CA ASN A 5 7.79 -13.83 22.05
C ASN A 5 8.29 -15.30 21.88
N PRO A 6 9.59 -15.60 22.01
CA PRO A 6 10.17 -16.89 21.60
C PRO A 6 9.94 -18.07 22.55
N GLY A 7 8.93 -18.03 23.43
CA GLY A 7 8.74 -19.03 24.50
C GLY A 7 7.31 -19.50 24.74
N GLN A 8 6.34 -19.14 23.91
CA GLN A 8 4.98 -19.65 24.10
C GLN A 8 4.86 -21.07 23.52
N PRO A 9 4.36 -22.04 24.31
CA PRO A 9 4.11 -23.38 23.80
C PRO A 9 3.10 -23.31 22.66
N ARG A 10 3.47 -23.88 21.52
CA ARG A 10 2.58 -24.04 20.37
C ARG A 10 1.78 -25.30 20.61
N GLU A 11 0.50 -25.15 20.93
CA GLU A 11 -0.41 -26.28 20.97
C GLU A 11 -0.93 -26.55 19.56
N VAL A 12 -0.77 -27.78 19.09
CA VAL A 12 -1.23 -28.22 17.77
C VAL A 12 -2.27 -29.30 17.98
N VAL A 13 -3.48 -29.05 17.51
CA VAL A 13 -4.60 -29.99 17.58
C VAL A 13 -4.94 -30.45 16.17
N TRP A 14 -4.83 -31.76 15.94
CA TRP A 14 -5.30 -32.39 14.71
C TRP A 14 -6.75 -32.83 14.91
N LEU A 15 -7.65 -32.26 14.13
CA LEU A 15 -9.06 -32.60 14.13
C LEU A 15 -9.34 -33.81 13.23
N GLN A 16 -8.53 -34.00 12.20
CA GLN A 16 -8.56 -35.14 11.28
C GLN A 16 -7.15 -35.75 11.16
N PRO A 17 -6.87 -36.89 11.83
CA PRO A 17 -5.52 -37.48 11.90
C PRO A 17 -4.99 -38.01 10.55
N GLU A 18 -5.86 -38.30 9.59
CA GLU A 18 -5.49 -38.78 8.25
C GLU A 18 -4.64 -37.78 7.44
N TYR A 19 -4.62 -36.51 7.83
CA TYR A 19 -3.82 -35.45 7.19
C TYR A 19 -2.52 -35.11 7.93
N VAL A 20 -2.18 -35.83 9.00
CA VAL A 20 -0.96 -35.57 9.80
C VAL A 20 0.31 -35.59 8.95
N ASP A 21 0.41 -36.57 8.05
CA ASP A 21 1.57 -36.77 7.17
C ASP A 21 1.46 -36.03 5.83
N ARG A 22 0.44 -35.18 5.64
CA ARG A 22 0.15 -34.47 4.38
C ARG A 22 0.04 -32.95 4.55
N PRO A 23 1.02 -32.28 5.18
CA PRO A 23 0.95 -30.84 5.45
C PRO A 23 0.85 -29.98 4.17
N GLU A 24 1.34 -30.47 3.05
CA GLU A 24 1.29 -29.81 1.73
C GLU A 24 -0.13 -29.70 1.14
N GLU A 25 -1.07 -30.53 1.61
CA GLU A 25 -2.47 -30.48 1.18
C GLU A 25 -3.29 -29.44 1.96
N LEU A 26 -2.68 -28.80 2.97
CA LEU A 26 -3.36 -27.92 3.91
C LEU A 26 -3.21 -26.45 3.52
N LEU A 27 -4.32 -25.72 3.61
CA LEU A 27 -4.41 -24.29 3.36
C LEU A 27 -4.91 -23.55 4.59
N THR A 28 -4.30 -22.40 4.84
CA THR A 28 -4.75 -21.42 5.83
C THR A 28 -5.71 -20.42 5.17
N PRO A 29 -6.54 -19.69 5.95
CA PRO A 29 -7.43 -18.67 5.39
C PRO A 29 -6.72 -17.63 4.51
N ALA A 30 -5.43 -17.36 4.77
CA ALA A 30 -4.62 -16.46 3.95
C ALA A 30 -4.29 -17.05 2.57
N GLU A 31 -3.90 -18.33 2.52
CA GLU A 31 -3.63 -19.03 1.26
C GLU A 31 -4.92 -19.22 0.46
N ILE A 32 -6.03 -19.54 1.13
CA ILE A 32 -7.36 -19.61 0.52
C ILE A 32 -7.72 -18.26 -0.12
N ALA A 33 -7.51 -17.14 0.58
CA ALA A 33 -7.76 -15.81 0.04
C ALA A 33 -6.92 -15.53 -1.21
N GLN A 34 -5.64 -15.90 -1.18
CA GLN A 34 -4.71 -15.73 -2.30
C GLN A 34 -5.13 -16.55 -3.53
N ILE A 35 -5.41 -17.84 -3.35
CA ILE A 35 -5.87 -18.74 -4.43
C ILE A 35 -7.22 -18.28 -4.97
N ALA A 36 -8.11 -17.83 -4.09
CA ALA A 36 -9.42 -17.33 -4.47
C ALA A 36 -9.40 -15.89 -5.01
N GLY A 37 -8.26 -15.19 -4.97
CA GLY A 37 -8.16 -13.80 -5.39
C GLY A 37 -9.05 -12.84 -4.61
N VAL A 38 -9.42 -13.18 -3.36
CA VAL A 38 -10.28 -12.35 -2.50
C VAL A 38 -9.49 -11.75 -1.33
N ARG A 39 -10.12 -10.85 -0.57
CA ARG A 39 -9.52 -10.32 0.66
C ARG A 39 -9.49 -11.39 1.75
N LEU A 40 -8.48 -11.34 2.61
CA LEU A 40 -8.36 -12.21 3.79
C LEU A 40 -9.64 -12.21 4.64
N GLU A 41 -10.23 -11.04 4.86
CA GLU A 41 -11.49 -10.88 5.60
C GLU A 41 -12.65 -11.68 4.98
N THR A 42 -12.72 -11.74 3.64
CA THR A 42 -13.72 -12.52 2.90
C THR A 42 -13.51 -14.01 3.12
N ALA A 43 -12.27 -14.50 2.96
CA ALA A 43 -11.95 -15.91 3.19
C ALA A 43 -12.18 -16.31 4.66
N GLN A 44 -11.80 -15.47 5.61
CA GLN A 44 -12.09 -15.68 7.04
C GLN A 44 -13.59 -15.72 7.33
N ARG A 45 -14.40 -14.93 6.62
CA ARG A 45 -15.86 -14.99 6.73
C ARG A 45 -16.40 -16.31 6.18
N TRP A 46 -15.90 -16.79 5.04
CA TRP A 46 -16.29 -18.09 4.49
C TRP A 46 -15.98 -19.23 5.47
N CYS A 47 -14.79 -19.21 6.07
CA CYS A 47 -14.34 -20.18 7.07
C CYS A 47 -15.22 -20.23 8.35
N ARG A 48 -16.15 -19.30 8.53
CA ARG A 48 -17.12 -19.27 9.65
C ARG A 48 -18.52 -19.70 9.23
N LEU A 49 -18.74 -19.98 7.95
CA LEU A 49 -20.03 -20.47 7.46
C LEU A 49 -20.14 -21.97 7.72
N ASP A 50 -21.31 -22.42 8.13
CA ASP A 50 -21.57 -23.85 8.42
C ASP A 50 -21.40 -24.75 7.19
N LEU A 51 -21.53 -24.18 5.99
CA LEU A 51 -21.38 -24.90 4.73
C LEU A 51 -19.92 -24.98 4.24
N PHE A 52 -18.98 -24.31 4.90
CA PHE A 52 -17.57 -24.32 4.49
C PHE A 52 -16.89 -25.62 4.95
N PRO A 53 -15.87 -26.11 4.23
CA PRO A 53 -15.09 -27.28 4.67
C PRO A 53 -14.63 -27.19 6.13
N VAL A 54 -14.67 -28.32 6.80
CA VAL A 54 -14.32 -28.42 8.23
C VAL A 54 -12.80 -28.25 8.37
N PRO A 55 -12.30 -27.49 9.37
CA PRO A 55 -10.88 -27.40 9.61
C PRO A 55 -10.32 -28.76 10.05
N VAL A 56 -9.13 -29.11 9.57
CA VAL A 56 -8.46 -30.40 9.87
C VAL A 56 -7.36 -30.27 10.91
N LYS A 57 -6.85 -29.04 11.11
CA LYS A 57 -5.79 -28.73 12.06
C LYS A 57 -5.99 -27.33 12.63
N GLU A 58 -5.74 -27.19 13.93
CA GLU A 58 -5.72 -25.94 14.66
C GLU A 58 -4.37 -25.75 15.36
N GLU A 59 -3.73 -24.59 15.14
CA GLU A 59 -2.48 -24.22 15.80
C GLU A 59 -2.69 -22.99 16.69
N TYR A 60 -2.34 -23.11 17.96
CA TYR A 60 -2.49 -22.06 18.95
C TYR A 60 -1.14 -21.38 19.18
N PHE A 61 -1.09 -20.07 18.90
CA PHE A 61 0.08 -19.21 19.13
C PHE A 61 -0.21 -18.19 20.25
N GLY A 62 -0.93 -18.64 21.28
CA GLY A 62 -1.51 -17.80 22.33
C GLY A 62 -2.96 -17.35 22.04
N PRO A 63 -3.65 -16.75 23.03
CA PRO A 63 -5.01 -16.19 22.83
C PRO A 63 -4.98 -15.01 21.84
N PRO A 64 -6.03 -14.80 20.99
CA PRO A 64 -7.42 -15.21 21.23
C PRO A 64 -8.04 -16.22 20.25
N SER A 65 -7.34 -16.70 19.21
CA SER A 65 -7.95 -17.65 18.24
C SER A 65 -6.92 -18.56 17.58
N PRO A 66 -7.23 -19.85 17.38
CA PRO A 66 -6.35 -20.77 16.67
C PRO A 66 -6.22 -20.38 15.20
N ARG A 67 -5.05 -20.67 14.65
CA ARG A 67 -4.85 -20.71 13.20
C ARG A 67 -5.41 -22.03 12.67
N ARG A 68 -6.48 -21.94 11.89
CA ARG A 68 -7.14 -23.09 11.26
C ARG A 68 -6.52 -23.42 9.92
N TYR A 69 -6.51 -24.71 9.60
CA TYR A 69 -6.05 -25.28 8.34
C TYR A 69 -7.16 -26.13 7.73
N TYR A 70 -7.28 -26.10 6.40
CA TYR A 70 -8.34 -26.73 5.61
C TYR A 70 -7.73 -27.51 4.46
N VAL A 71 -8.39 -28.56 3.99
CA VAL A 71 -7.90 -29.37 2.87
C VAL A 71 -8.09 -28.61 1.56
N ALA A 72 -7.02 -28.49 0.76
CA ALA A 72 -7.03 -27.74 -0.49
C ALA A 72 -8.10 -28.20 -1.47
N VAL A 73 -8.27 -29.53 -1.61
CA VAL A 73 -9.24 -30.15 -2.53
C VAL A 73 -10.69 -29.85 -2.11
N GLU A 74 -11.00 -29.91 -0.82
CA GLU A 74 -12.34 -29.61 -0.30
C GLU A 74 -12.69 -28.13 -0.50
N VAL A 75 -11.74 -27.24 -0.22
CA VAL A 75 -11.91 -25.79 -0.47
C VAL A 75 -12.12 -25.52 -1.96
N ALA A 76 -11.34 -26.15 -2.83
CA ALA A 76 -11.50 -26.00 -4.28
C ALA A 76 -12.88 -26.49 -4.75
N THR A 77 -13.32 -27.66 -4.26
CA THR A 77 -14.63 -28.23 -4.56
C THR A 77 -15.76 -27.29 -4.11
N TRP A 78 -15.67 -26.81 -2.87
CA TRP A 78 -16.64 -25.86 -2.33
C TRP A 78 -16.72 -24.57 -3.15
N LEU A 79 -15.58 -24.02 -3.58
CA LEU A 79 -15.54 -22.82 -4.43
C LEU A 79 -16.18 -23.05 -5.80
N LEU A 80 -16.12 -24.27 -6.34
CA LEU A 80 -16.75 -24.64 -7.61
C LEU A 80 -18.26 -24.80 -7.47
N GLU A 81 -18.72 -25.39 -6.37
CA GLU A 81 -20.13 -25.71 -6.10
C GLU A 81 -20.96 -24.52 -5.62
N ASN A 82 -20.30 -23.45 -5.14
CA ASN A 82 -20.97 -22.28 -4.57
C ASN A 82 -20.93 -21.07 -5.55
N PRO A 83 -21.98 -20.86 -6.39
CA PRO A 83 -21.93 -19.95 -7.55
C PRO A 83 -21.85 -18.46 -7.18
N LEU A 84 -22.32 -18.05 -5.99
CA LEU A 84 -22.21 -16.67 -5.54
C LEU A 84 -20.75 -16.29 -5.25
N GLN A 85 -20.01 -17.22 -4.65
CA GLN A 85 -18.59 -17.11 -4.32
C GLN A 85 -17.74 -17.22 -5.58
N ARG A 86 -18.14 -18.08 -6.54
CA ARG A 86 -17.53 -18.14 -7.88
C ARG A 86 -17.65 -16.81 -8.63
N ARG A 87 -18.81 -16.15 -8.58
CA ARG A 87 -18.98 -14.81 -9.19
C ARG A 87 -18.07 -13.76 -8.54
N GLU A 88 -17.88 -13.82 -7.22
CA GLU A 88 -16.96 -12.92 -6.51
C GLU A 88 -15.49 -13.20 -6.86
N HIS A 89 -15.10 -14.47 -6.99
CA HIS A 89 -13.79 -14.91 -7.47
C HIS A 89 -13.47 -14.37 -8.86
N VAL A 90 -14.37 -14.61 -9.83
CA VAL A 90 -14.20 -14.16 -11.22
C VAL A 90 -14.08 -12.64 -11.30
N ARG A 91 -14.97 -11.91 -10.62
CA ARG A 91 -14.92 -10.43 -10.57
C ARG A 91 -13.63 -9.91 -9.96
N SER A 92 -13.11 -10.58 -8.94
CA SER A 92 -11.86 -10.17 -8.29
C SER A 92 -10.65 -10.42 -9.19
N ARG A 93 -10.63 -11.55 -9.90
CA ARG A 93 -9.62 -11.86 -10.91
C ARG A 93 -9.62 -10.86 -12.06
N GLU A 94 -10.78 -10.51 -12.60
CA GLU A 94 -10.91 -9.49 -13.65
C GLU A 94 -10.37 -8.13 -13.20
N ARG A 95 -10.66 -7.72 -11.96
CA ARG A 95 -10.12 -6.47 -11.39
C ARG A 95 -8.61 -6.48 -11.27
N LEU A 96 -8.02 -7.60 -10.84
CA LEU A 96 -6.57 -7.74 -10.75
C LEU A 96 -5.93 -7.68 -12.14
N GLN A 97 -6.53 -8.32 -13.14
CA GLN A 97 -6.05 -8.25 -14.53
C GLN A 97 -6.14 -6.84 -15.10
N GLN A 98 -7.22 -6.10 -14.82
CA GLN A 98 -7.35 -4.70 -15.22
C GLN A 98 -6.29 -3.83 -14.54
N ALA A 99 -6.04 -4.03 -13.25
CA ALA A 99 -5.01 -3.30 -12.52
C ALA A 99 -3.61 -3.56 -13.09
N LEU A 100 -3.29 -4.82 -13.42
CA LEU A 100 -2.04 -5.18 -14.09
C LEU A 100 -1.90 -4.44 -15.44
N GLY A 101 -2.93 -4.43 -16.27
CA GLY A 101 -2.91 -3.69 -17.53
C GLY A 101 -2.68 -2.18 -17.36
N VAL A 102 -3.21 -1.58 -16.28
CA VAL A 102 -2.91 -0.17 -15.94
C VAL A 102 -1.43 0.02 -15.61
N TYR A 103 -0.84 -0.87 -14.81
CA TYR A 103 0.58 -0.78 -14.47
C TYR A 103 1.48 -0.98 -15.70
N ASP A 104 1.16 -1.93 -16.58
CA ASP A 104 1.90 -2.14 -17.83
C ASP A 104 1.87 -0.89 -18.72
N SER A 105 0.71 -0.23 -18.82
CA SER A 105 0.60 1.04 -19.56
C SER A 105 1.44 2.16 -18.95
N GLN A 106 1.56 2.21 -17.62
CA GLN A 106 2.41 3.19 -16.93
C GLN A 106 3.89 2.90 -17.14
N ILE A 107 4.30 1.63 -17.09
CA ILE A 107 5.67 1.20 -17.39
C ILE A 107 6.05 1.62 -18.81
N ALA A 108 5.20 1.33 -19.80
CA ALA A 108 5.43 1.75 -21.18
C ALA A 108 5.57 3.27 -21.33
N GLY A 109 4.75 4.04 -20.58
CA GLY A 109 4.84 5.50 -20.53
C GLY A 109 6.19 5.98 -19.95
N PHE A 110 6.65 5.38 -18.85
CA PHE A 110 7.95 5.71 -18.26
C PHE A 110 9.11 5.35 -19.18
N GLU A 111 9.06 4.19 -19.86
CA GLU A 111 10.07 3.81 -20.84
C GLU A 111 10.15 4.79 -22.01
N GLN A 112 9.00 5.31 -22.48
CA GLN A 112 8.97 6.34 -23.49
C GLN A 112 9.60 7.64 -23.01
N GLN A 113 9.28 8.10 -21.80
CA GLN A 113 9.89 9.28 -21.20
C GLN A 113 11.41 9.13 -21.06
N LEU A 114 11.87 7.93 -20.67
CA LEU A 114 13.28 7.65 -20.48
C LEU A 114 14.05 7.62 -21.81
N ARG A 115 13.44 7.07 -22.88
CA ARG A 115 13.97 7.18 -24.25
C ARG A 115 14.05 8.64 -24.71
N HIS A 116 13.02 9.43 -24.46
CA HIS A 116 13.01 10.84 -24.82
C HIS A 116 14.10 11.63 -24.08
N ALA A 117 14.25 11.43 -22.77
CA ALA A 117 15.28 12.07 -21.97
C ALA A 117 16.70 11.72 -22.46
N ARG A 118 16.94 10.46 -22.84
CA ARG A 118 18.22 10.04 -23.46
C ARG A 118 18.46 10.74 -24.79
N SER A 119 17.46 10.80 -25.66
CA SER A 119 17.56 11.50 -26.94
C SER A 119 17.89 12.98 -26.76
N VAL A 120 17.27 13.66 -25.79
CA VAL A 120 17.56 15.09 -25.51
C VAL A 120 18.98 15.25 -24.99
N ARG A 121 19.43 14.39 -24.07
CA ARG A 121 20.81 14.38 -23.59
C ARG A 121 21.81 14.21 -24.73
N ASP A 122 21.56 13.27 -25.63
CA ASP A 122 22.46 12.99 -26.75
C ASP A 122 22.49 14.18 -27.74
N GLN A 123 21.36 14.85 -27.97
CA GLN A 123 21.31 16.11 -28.75
C GLN A 123 22.11 17.24 -28.09
N ILE A 124 22.01 17.40 -26.76
CA ILE A 124 22.80 18.39 -26.02
C ILE A 124 24.30 18.08 -26.13
N ALA A 125 24.69 16.81 -26.02
CA ALA A 125 26.09 16.40 -26.16
C ALA A 125 26.66 16.79 -27.53
N VAL A 126 25.93 16.50 -28.61
CA VAL A 126 26.32 16.90 -29.98
C VAL A 126 26.39 18.42 -30.12
N ALA A 127 25.43 19.15 -29.54
CA ALA A 127 25.45 20.61 -29.57
C ALA A 127 26.66 21.20 -28.83
N LEU A 128 27.06 20.61 -27.69
CA LEU A 128 28.27 21.01 -26.95
C LEU A 128 29.56 20.75 -27.73
N GLU A 129 29.65 19.65 -28.47
CA GLU A 129 30.80 19.36 -29.35
C GLU A 129 30.94 20.38 -30.49
N SER A 130 29.82 20.96 -30.94
CA SER A 130 29.81 21.98 -31.99
C SER A 130 30.16 23.40 -31.51
N VAL A 131 30.32 23.62 -30.20
CA VAL A 131 30.73 24.92 -29.66
C VAL A 131 32.22 25.12 -29.93
N PRO A 132 32.62 26.10 -30.75
CA PRO A 132 34.03 26.37 -31.02
C PRO A 132 34.72 26.78 -29.71
N SER A 133 35.86 26.14 -29.43
CA SER A 133 36.74 26.52 -28.31
C SER A 133 37.10 28.00 -28.45
N VAL A 134 36.60 28.82 -27.52
CA VAL A 134 37.03 30.21 -27.40
C VAL A 134 38.48 30.18 -26.90
N PRO A 135 39.45 30.75 -27.62
CA PRO A 135 40.81 30.82 -27.13
C PRO A 135 40.82 31.59 -25.82
N GLU A 136 41.39 30.97 -24.78
CA GLU A 136 41.51 31.50 -23.43
C GLU A 136 42.10 32.93 -23.53
N PRO A 137 41.36 33.97 -23.11
CA PRO A 137 41.86 35.34 -23.23
C PRO A 137 43.12 35.46 -22.37
N ALA A 138 44.25 35.77 -23.01
CA ALA A 138 45.51 35.98 -22.32
C ALA A 138 45.30 37.00 -21.20
N LEU A 139 45.33 36.50 -19.95
CA LEU A 139 45.21 37.33 -18.77
C LEU A 139 46.30 38.42 -18.83
N PRO A 140 45.95 39.72 -18.82
CA PRO A 140 46.94 40.76 -18.85
C PRO A 140 47.81 40.64 -17.59
N LYS A 141 49.13 40.51 -17.79
CA LYS A 141 50.10 40.44 -16.69
C LYS A 141 49.87 41.64 -15.75
N PRO A 142 49.79 41.41 -14.43
CA PRO A 142 49.50 42.47 -13.48
C PRO A 142 50.63 43.52 -13.55
N LYS A 143 50.29 44.74 -13.98
CA LYS A 143 51.18 45.89 -13.78
C LYS A 143 51.21 46.16 -12.28
N ARG A 144 52.41 46.04 -11.68
CA ARG A 144 52.70 46.53 -10.33
C ARG A 144 52.52 48.05 -10.33
N SER A 145 51.31 48.53 -10.06
CA SER A 145 51.08 49.92 -9.67
C SER A 145 50.79 49.95 -8.19
N GLY A 146 51.76 50.47 -7.43
CA GLY A 146 51.57 50.84 -6.03
C GLY A 146 50.52 51.92 -5.94
N ALA A 147 49.31 51.54 -5.58
CA ALA A 147 48.26 52.45 -5.15
C ALA A 147 47.56 51.78 -3.96
N LYS A 148 47.82 52.33 -2.77
CA LYS A 148 47.09 51.98 -1.55
C LYS A 148 45.61 52.32 -1.79
N GLN A 149 44.79 51.31 -2.06
CA GLN A 149 43.35 51.43 -1.93
C GLN A 149 43.03 51.44 -0.43
N PRO A 150 42.31 52.44 0.09
CA PRO A 150 41.83 52.38 1.46
C PRO A 150 40.79 51.25 1.55
N TYR A 151 40.95 50.38 2.54
CA TYR A 151 39.95 49.38 2.88
C TYR A 151 38.62 50.11 3.09
N ARG A 152 37.66 49.89 2.18
CA ARG A 152 36.26 50.19 2.44
C ARG A 152 35.83 49.22 3.52
N THR A 153 35.74 49.75 4.73
CA THR A 153 35.16 49.10 5.89
C THR A 153 33.79 48.55 5.49
N LEU A 154 33.63 47.24 5.64
CA LEU A 154 32.34 46.57 5.68
C LEU A 154 31.56 47.21 6.84
N PRO A 155 30.29 47.63 6.67
CA PRO A 155 29.47 47.90 7.83
C PRO A 155 29.25 46.59 8.58
N GLU A 156 29.70 46.55 9.84
CA GLU A 156 29.22 45.61 10.84
C GLU A 156 27.70 45.77 10.93
N GLN A 157 26.94 44.89 10.26
CA GLN A 157 25.54 44.69 10.59
C GLN A 157 25.49 43.73 11.78
N THR A 158 25.28 44.37 12.92
CA THR A 158 24.83 43.82 14.19
C THR A 158 23.74 42.76 14.00
N LEU A 159 23.83 41.71 14.81
CA LEU A 159 22.73 40.79 15.10
C LEU A 159 21.50 41.60 15.55
N GLY A 160 20.57 41.83 14.62
CA GLY A 160 19.18 42.11 14.91
C GLY A 160 18.40 40.84 14.67
N SER A 161 18.04 40.14 15.75
CA SER A 161 17.03 39.10 15.73
C SER A 161 15.76 39.63 15.06
N SER A 162 15.47 39.14 13.87
CA SER A 162 14.20 39.32 13.18
C SER A 162 13.74 37.93 12.80
N ASP A 163 12.85 37.38 13.63
CA ASP A 163 12.08 36.18 13.34
C ASP A 163 11.32 36.39 12.03
N SER A 164 11.85 35.86 10.95
CA SER A 164 11.18 35.78 9.66
C SER A 164 11.73 34.55 8.95
N GLU A 165 11.22 33.39 9.38
CA GLU A 165 11.32 32.15 8.61
C GLU A 165 10.82 32.42 7.18
N PRO A 166 11.52 31.94 6.14
CA PRO A 166 10.91 31.84 4.82
C PRO A 166 9.75 30.86 4.94
N SER A 167 8.53 31.40 4.92
CA SER A 167 7.30 30.62 4.89
C SER A 167 7.33 29.71 3.66
N LEU A 168 7.64 28.44 3.90
CA LEU A 168 7.46 27.36 2.95
C LEU A 168 6.00 27.40 2.46
N PRO A 169 5.72 27.28 1.14
CA PRO A 169 4.35 27.17 0.68
C PRO A 169 3.72 25.97 1.39
N MET A 170 2.68 26.23 2.18
CA MET A 170 1.99 25.22 2.98
C MET A 170 1.80 23.96 2.17
N LEU A 171 2.40 22.87 2.65
CA LEU A 171 2.11 21.51 2.21
C LEU A 171 0.59 21.34 2.20
N ARG A 172 0.01 21.38 0.99
CA ARG A 172 -1.36 20.96 0.76
C ARG A 172 -1.50 19.59 1.41
N GLU A 173 -2.47 19.46 2.31
CA GLU A 173 -2.76 18.17 2.92
C GLU A 173 -2.84 17.11 1.82
N PRO A 174 -2.16 15.96 1.95
CA PRO A 174 -2.26 14.91 0.96
C PRO A 174 -3.74 14.59 0.79
N ARG A 175 -4.21 14.53 -0.46
CA ARG A 175 -5.61 14.36 -0.88
C ARG A 175 -6.37 13.28 -0.08
N ALA A 176 -5.65 12.28 0.44
CA ALA A 176 -6.15 11.26 1.35
C ALA A 176 -6.65 11.77 2.73
N LYS A 177 -6.05 12.80 3.32
CA LYS A 177 -6.50 13.41 4.59
C LYS A 177 -7.81 14.18 4.40
N GLN A 178 -7.93 14.96 3.32
CA GLN A 178 -9.17 15.66 2.96
C GLN A 178 -10.33 14.68 2.73
N LEU A 179 -10.07 13.56 2.05
CA LEU A 179 -11.08 12.52 1.80
C LEU A 179 -11.54 11.81 3.08
N ARG A 180 -10.65 11.62 4.06
CA ARG A 180 -10.99 11.04 5.38
C ARG A 180 -11.85 11.99 6.21
N ARG A 181 -11.60 13.30 6.13
CA ARG A 181 -12.40 14.31 6.83
C ARG A 181 -13.82 14.41 6.24
N ALA A 182 -13.93 14.47 4.91
CA ALA A 182 -15.21 14.47 4.22
C ALA A 182 -16.06 13.21 4.51
N ARG A 183 -15.44 12.02 4.62
CA ARG A 183 -16.15 10.79 4.99
C ARG A 183 -16.63 10.79 6.44
N ARG A 184 -15.88 11.38 7.38
CA ARG A 184 -16.28 11.48 8.79
C ARG A 184 -17.45 12.44 8.98
N GLU A 185 -17.43 13.58 8.30
CA GLU A 185 -18.53 14.55 8.35
C GLU A 185 -19.82 13.96 7.77
N LYS A 186 -19.74 13.25 6.64
CA LYS A 186 -20.91 12.58 6.03
C LYS A 186 -21.48 11.44 6.89
N ALA A 187 -20.63 10.71 7.62
CA ALA A 187 -21.08 9.66 8.54
C ALA A 187 -21.78 10.24 9.79
N ALA A 188 -21.27 11.38 10.31
CA ALA A 188 -21.89 12.08 11.43
C ALA A 188 -23.26 12.69 11.06
N GLU A 189 -23.41 13.12 9.81
CA GLU A 189 -24.67 13.64 9.28
C GLU A 189 -25.72 12.53 9.11
N GLN A 190 -25.31 11.34 8.66
CA GLN A 190 -26.19 10.16 8.58
C GLN A 190 -26.65 9.65 9.96
N SER A 191 -25.84 9.81 11.01
CA SER A 191 -26.25 9.46 12.38
C SER A 191 -27.27 10.42 13.01
N ARG A 192 -27.50 11.60 12.41
CA ARG A 192 -28.54 12.55 12.86
C ARG A 192 -29.92 12.29 12.23
N GLY A 193 -29.98 11.49 11.16
CA GLY A 193 -31.23 10.96 10.63
C GLY A 193 -31.67 9.76 11.47
N GLY A 194 -32.60 10.00 12.41
CA GLY A 194 -33.07 9.00 13.37
C GLY A 194 -33.34 7.63 12.75
N ALA A 195 -32.69 6.60 13.29
CA ALA A 195 -32.91 5.22 12.89
C ALA A 195 -34.36 4.80 13.23
N PRO A 196 -35.08 4.13 12.31
CA PRO A 196 -36.41 3.61 12.61
C PRO A 196 -36.31 2.56 13.72
N LYS A 197 -37.06 2.76 14.81
CA LYS A 197 -37.23 1.78 15.88
C LYS A 197 -37.96 0.56 15.33
N PHE A 198 -37.22 -0.49 15.00
CA PHE A 198 -37.80 -1.81 14.79
C PHE A 198 -38.19 -2.40 16.16
N GLN A 199 -39.49 -2.42 16.46
CA GLN A 199 -40.04 -3.21 17.56
C GLN A 199 -40.25 -4.65 17.07
N TRP A 200 -39.56 -5.61 17.68
CA TRP A 200 -39.83 -7.03 17.51
C TRP A 200 -40.86 -7.44 18.56
N SER A 201 -42.07 -7.80 18.12
CA SER A 201 -43.06 -8.48 18.95
C SER A 201 -42.86 -9.99 18.83
N TRP A 202 -42.54 -10.64 19.95
CA TRP A 202 -42.53 -12.09 20.07
C TRP A 202 -43.96 -12.59 20.28
N GLU A 203 -44.66 -12.96 19.22
CA GLU A 203 -45.81 -13.86 19.35
C GLU A 203 -45.30 -15.30 19.32
N ARG A 204 -45.40 -15.99 20.46
CA ARG A 204 -45.28 -17.45 20.50
C ARG A 204 -46.50 -18.04 19.79
N ARG A 205 -46.25 -18.88 18.79
CA ARG A 205 -47.22 -19.88 18.36
C ARG A 205 -46.95 -21.14 19.17
N ASP A 206 -47.90 -21.50 20.02
CA ASP A 206 -48.00 -22.85 20.55
C ASP A 206 -48.81 -23.66 19.53
N ASP A 207 -48.17 -24.66 18.92
CA ASP A 207 -48.77 -25.83 18.28
C ASP A 207 -47.86 -27.04 18.55
#